data_AF-A0A0G1PC91-F1
#
_entry.id   AF-A0A0G1PC91-F1
#
_cell.length_a   1.000
_cell.length_b   1.000
_cell.length_c   1.000
_cell.angle_alpha   90.00
_cell.angle_beta   90.00
_cell.angle_gamma   90.00
#
_symmetry.space_group_name_H-M   'P 1'
#
loop_
_entity.id
_entity.type
_entity.pdbx_description
1 polymer ?
#
loop_
_entity_poly.entity_id
_entity_poly.type
_entity_poly.pdbx_seq_one_letter_code
_entity_poly.pdbx_strand_id
1 'polypeptide(L)'
;MRRYFYINDRKFVVRFFDENSAQDLSDLSDIIRSPGAQRWMDEVDDDSVNGLRSWMMEKGQGNRFLFAIADIETREGEGRVHGFVYIYPRQADKALEISYARRPDGVSGLTADGIHLALEIVQAYIALNRPWMSERLKFMAEIERGNLLSIRVIEKAGFIKVTDFDRSNNALWVLTIKDRKLEYRPRKVGRVRQVTGAYCGPAVVQILAAHFGVALDQEAIVDAAGVRDKIELRGISVEQMAKAVGVLMPDYTLWIKMESSLDDIEKMVRVYNYPVAVNWQGIFEKNEYANRLTPAQMEAYEDEEECKGEEGHYSVVVDIDKTMNYVRIMDPYGHYSEEDRFIALSEFEQRWWDDRMDYPEDGTKQYFYAKQLMFALVPRGISLPENIGMKEII
;
A
#
# COMPACT_ATOMS: atom_id res chain seq x y z
N MET A 1 -8.81 2.45 -1.39
CA MET A 1 -7.78 1.38 -1.29
C MET A 1 -7.62 0.74 -2.67
N ARG A 2 -6.38 0.53 -3.14
CA ARG A 2 -6.07 -0.10 -4.43
C ARG A 2 -5.11 -1.26 -4.20
N ARG A 3 -5.31 -2.38 -4.89
CA ARG A 3 -4.36 -3.51 -4.95
C ARG A 3 -4.12 -3.85 -6.41
N TYR A 4 -2.87 -4.12 -6.80
CA TYR A 4 -2.58 -4.44 -8.21
C TYR A 4 -1.90 -5.79 -8.35
N PHE A 5 -2.19 -6.46 -9.45
CA PHE A 5 -1.71 -7.79 -9.80
C PHE A 5 -1.35 -7.87 -11.28
N TYR A 6 -0.70 -8.96 -11.69
CA TYR A 6 -0.26 -9.16 -13.06
C TYR A 6 -0.84 -10.45 -13.63
N ILE A 7 -1.29 -10.40 -14.88
CA ILE A 7 -1.63 -11.58 -15.68
C ILE A 7 -0.98 -11.41 -17.05
N ASN A 8 -0.12 -12.34 -17.44
CA ASN A 8 0.60 -12.31 -18.72
C ASN A 8 1.31 -10.95 -18.95
N ASP A 9 2.07 -10.50 -17.96
CA ASP A 9 2.80 -9.21 -17.93
C ASP A 9 1.93 -7.94 -18.01
N ARG A 10 0.61 -8.08 -18.13
CA ARG A 10 -0.34 -6.96 -18.02
C ARG A 10 -0.69 -6.72 -16.56
N LYS A 11 -0.69 -5.45 -16.16
CA LYS A 11 -0.93 -5.00 -14.79
C LYS A 11 -2.40 -4.56 -14.65
N PHE A 12 -3.08 -5.07 -13.63
CA PHE A 12 -4.49 -4.83 -13.33
C PHE A 12 -4.67 -4.33 -11.90
N VAL A 13 -5.76 -3.64 -11.60
CA VAL A 13 -6.08 -3.09 -10.29
C VAL A 13 -7.43 -3.58 -9.78
N VAL A 14 -7.48 -3.90 -8.48
CA VAL A 14 -8.72 -3.97 -7.71
C VAL A 14 -8.83 -2.69 -6.89
N ARG A 15 -9.90 -1.95 -7.11
CA ARG A 15 -10.18 -0.67 -6.45
C ARG A 15 -11.67 -0.54 -6.18
N PHE A 16 -12.07 0.40 -5.33
CA PHE A 16 -13.49 0.81 -5.31
C PHE A 16 -13.84 1.48 -6.64
N PHE A 17 -15.10 1.36 -7.03
CA PHE A 17 -15.64 2.21 -8.10
C PHE A 17 -15.52 3.69 -7.73
N ASP A 18 -15.31 4.55 -8.72
CA ASP A 18 -15.43 6.00 -8.56
C ASP A 18 -16.85 6.43 -8.92
N GLU A 19 -17.64 6.77 -7.90
CA GLU A 19 -19.02 7.26 -8.01
C GLU A 19 -19.17 8.51 -8.87
N ASN A 20 -18.10 9.27 -9.14
CA ASN A 20 -18.10 10.44 -10.00
C ASN A 20 -17.67 10.13 -11.44
N SER A 21 -17.09 8.95 -11.69
CA SER A 21 -16.63 8.55 -13.01
C SER A 21 -17.77 8.05 -13.88
N ALA A 22 -18.01 8.78 -14.98
CA ALA A 22 -18.99 8.38 -15.99
C ALA A 22 -18.57 7.07 -16.69
N GLN A 23 -17.26 6.83 -16.81
CA GLN A 23 -16.72 5.62 -17.43
C GLN A 23 -16.98 4.39 -16.56
N ASP A 24 -16.68 4.47 -15.27
CA ASP A 24 -16.95 3.40 -14.30
C ASP A 24 -18.43 3.05 -14.24
N LEU A 25 -19.30 4.06 -14.20
CA LEU A 25 -20.75 3.87 -14.23
C LEU A 25 -21.21 3.19 -15.52
N SER A 26 -20.67 3.60 -16.67
CA SER A 26 -20.98 2.98 -17.96
C SER A 26 -20.52 1.52 -17.98
N ASP A 27 -19.29 1.24 -17.55
CA ASP A 27 -18.75 -0.12 -17.55
C ASP A 27 -19.50 -1.03 -16.56
N LEU A 28 -19.86 -0.53 -15.38
CA LEU A 28 -20.70 -1.26 -14.42
C LEU A 28 -22.05 -1.60 -15.02
N SER A 29 -22.71 -0.62 -15.67
CA SER A 29 -23.99 -0.83 -16.35
C SER A 29 -23.90 -1.88 -17.45
N ASP A 30 -22.84 -1.85 -18.27
CA ASP A 30 -22.59 -2.83 -19.32
C ASP A 30 -22.40 -4.25 -18.75
N ILE A 31 -21.62 -4.38 -17.67
CA ILE A 31 -21.38 -5.68 -17.02
C ILE A 31 -22.71 -6.25 -16.48
N ILE A 32 -23.47 -5.44 -15.75
CA ILE A 32 -24.74 -5.81 -15.14
C ILE A 32 -25.79 -6.18 -16.19
N ARG A 33 -25.80 -5.51 -17.35
CA ARG A 33 -26.70 -5.81 -18.46
C ARG A 33 -26.27 -7.01 -19.31
N SER A 34 -25.09 -7.57 -19.06
CA SER A 34 -24.65 -8.75 -19.79
C SER A 34 -25.57 -9.95 -19.46
N PRO A 35 -25.83 -10.86 -20.43
CA PRO A 35 -26.71 -12.01 -20.20
C PRO A 35 -26.30 -12.91 -19.02
N GLY A 36 -25.01 -12.92 -18.68
CA GLY A 36 -24.49 -13.68 -17.54
C GLY A 36 -24.79 -13.05 -16.18
N ALA A 37 -24.93 -11.72 -16.13
CA ALA A 37 -25.23 -10.98 -14.90
C ALA A 37 -26.74 -10.76 -14.70
N GLN A 38 -27.51 -10.62 -15.79
CA GLN A 38 -28.96 -10.34 -15.72
C GLN A 38 -29.75 -11.36 -14.88
N ARG A 39 -29.40 -12.65 -14.92
CA ARG A 39 -30.04 -13.66 -14.06
C ARG A 39 -29.88 -13.40 -12.56
N TRP A 40 -28.76 -12.79 -12.17
CA TRP A 40 -28.53 -12.39 -10.78
C TRP A 40 -29.25 -11.07 -10.45
N MET A 41 -29.43 -10.20 -11.44
CA MET A 41 -30.11 -8.91 -11.29
C MET A 41 -31.63 -9.03 -11.17
N ASP A 42 -32.22 -10.19 -11.48
CA ASP A 42 -33.67 -10.41 -11.37
C ASP A 42 -34.20 -10.17 -9.93
N GLU A 43 -33.31 -10.22 -8.92
CA GLU A 43 -33.63 -9.98 -7.50
C GLU A 43 -33.21 -8.58 -7.01
N VAL A 44 -32.68 -7.72 -7.88
CA VAL A 44 -32.21 -6.38 -7.52
C VAL A 44 -33.31 -5.34 -7.74
N ASP A 45 -33.70 -4.67 -6.66
CA ASP A 45 -34.83 -3.73 -6.66
C ASP A 45 -34.62 -2.45 -7.50
N ASP A 46 -33.38 -2.02 -7.74
CA ASP A 46 -33.05 -0.78 -8.47
C ASP A 46 -31.78 -0.91 -9.32
N ASP A 47 -31.94 -1.19 -10.61
CA ASP A 47 -30.88 -1.19 -11.62
C ASP A 47 -30.77 0.14 -12.38
N SER A 48 -31.45 1.19 -11.90
CA SER A 48 -31.37 2.52 -12.50
C SER A 48 -29.98 3.13 -12.33
N VAL A 49 -29.70 4.19 -13.09
CA VAL A 49 -28.44 4.94 -12.97
C VAL A 49 -28.21 5.44 -11.53
N ASN A 50 -29.27 5.83 -10.83
CA ASN A 50 -29.16 6.28 -9.44
C ASN A 50 -28.88 5.11 -8.48
N GLY A 51 -29.54 3.97 -8.70
CA GLY A 51 -29.27 2.73 -7.95
C GLY A 51 -27.82 2.28 -8.09
N LEU A 52 -27.29 2.26 -9.32
CA LEU A 52 -25.90 1.91 -9.59
C LEU A 52 -24.91 2.90 -8.95
N ARG A 53 -25.17 4.22 -9.03
CA ARG A 53 -24.34 5.21 -8.31
C ARG A 53 -24.38 4.97 -6.81
N SER A 54 -25.54 4.63 -6.25
CA SER A 54 -25.65 4.30 -4.83
C SER A 54 -24.77 3.09 -4.46
N TRP A 55 -24.73 2.06 -5.30
CA TRP A 55 -23.85 0.91 -5.10
C TRP A 55 -22.37 1.28 -5.16
N MET A 56 -21.98 2.16 -6.10
CA MET A 56 -20.58 2.60 -6.23
C MET A 56 -20.07 3.36 -4.98
N MET A 57 -20.96 3.94 -4.19
CA MET A 57 -20.62 4.59 -2.91
C MET A 57 -20.36 3.59 -1.77
N GLU A 58 -20.68 2.30 -1.93
CA GLU A 58 -20.54 1.30 -0.87
C GLU A 58 -19.07 0.91 -0.68
N LYS A 59 -18.43 1.59 0.30
CA LYS A 59 -17.00 1.48 0.64
C LYS A 59 -16.78 0.92 2.05
N GLY A 60 -17.70 0.08 2.51
CA GLY A 60 -17.68 -0.60 3.81
C GLY A 60 -18.80 -0.21 4.77
N GLN A 61 -19.65 0.76 4.41
CA GLN A 61 -20.86 1.10 5.17
C GLN A 61 -21.77 -0.13 5.23
N GLY A 62 -22.21 -0.51 6.43
CA GLY A 62 -23.01 -1.73 6.61
C GLY A 62 -22.28 -3.03 6.23
N ASN A 63 -20.94 -3.05 6.15
CA ASN A 63 -20.14 -4.14 5.57
C ASN A 63 -20.47 -4.46 4.11
N ARG A 64 -20.86 -3.45 3.33
CA ARG A 64 -21.03 -3.57 1.89
C ARG A 64 -19.85 -2.95 1.17
N PHE A 65 -19.31 -3.65 0.18
CA PHE A 65 -18.12 -3.24 -0.55
C PHE A 65 -18.30 -3.58 -2.02
N LEU A 66 -18.24 -2.57 -2.90
CA LEU A 66 -18.24 -2.78 -4.34
C LEU A 66 -16.88 -2.43 -4.95
N PHE A 67 -16.19 -3.45 -5.47
CA PHE A 67 -14.88 -3.30 -6.11
C PHE A 67 -14.97 -3.45 -7.62
N ALA A 68 -14.26 -2.58 -8.34
CA ALA A 68 -13.94 -2.73 -9.75
C ALA A 68 -12.64 -3.54 -9.91
N ILE A 69 -12.61 -4.42 -10.91
CA ILE A 69 -11.41 -5.06 -11.43
C ILE A 69 -11.11 -4.41 -12.78
N ALA A 70 -10.06 -3.61 -12.86
CA ALA A 70 -9.80 -2.72 -13.99
C ALA A 70 -8.36 -2.84 -14.54
N ASP A 71 -8.14 -2.35 -15.75
CA ASP A 71 -6.79 -1.98 -16.20
C ASP A 71 -6.24 -0.86 -15.30
N ILE A 72 -4.93 -0.65 -15.34
CA ILE A 72 -4.33 0.52 -14.67
C ILE A 72 -4.65 1.79 -15.45
N GLU A 73 -4.87 2.86 -14.70
CA GLU A 73 -5.05 4.22 -15.23
C GLU A 73 -3.90 4.57 -16.16
N THR A 74 -4.24 4.97 -17.37
CA THR A 74 -3.28 5.58 -18.29
C THR A 74 -3.31 7.09 -18.06
N ARG A 75 -2.35 7.82 -18.64
CA ARG A 75 -2.40 9.29 -18.65
C ARG A 75 -3.69 9.86 -19.25
N GLU A 76 -4.44 9.06 -19.99
CA GLU A 76 -5.65 9.46 -20.72
C GLU A 76 -6.95 9.18 -19.94
N GLY A 77 -6.88 8.55 -18.77
CA GLY A 77 -8.05 8.35 -17.91
C GLY A 77 -8.02 7.06 -17.10
N GLU A 78 -9.15 6.78 -16.47
CA GLU A 78 -9.33 5.57 -15.68
C GLU A 78 -9.25 4.32 -16.57
N GLY A 79 -8.53 3.30 -16.08
CA GLY A 79 -8.45 2.02 -16.79
C GLY A 79 -9.83 1.37 -16.89
N ARG A 80 -10.12 0.77 -18.04
CA ARG A 80 -11.41 0.10 -18.33
C ARG A 80 -11.71 -0.95 -17.27
N VAL A 81 -12.96 -0.97 -16.78
CA VAL A 81 -13.41 -1.98 -15.82
C VAL A 81 -13.76 -3.27 -16.57
N HIS A 82 -13.16 -4.39 -16.16
CA HIS A 82 -13.36 -5.72 -16.75
C HIS A 82 -14.36 -6.57 -15.98
N GLY A 83 -14.63 -6.23 -14.73
CA GLY A 83 -15.55 -6.94 -13.85
C GLY A 83 -15.69 -6.26 -12.50
N PHE A 84 -16.55 -6.79 -11.66
CA PHE A 84 -16.72 -6.32 -10.29
C PHE A 84 -16.75 -7.47 -9.28
N VAL A 85 -16.48 -7.14 -8.02
CA VAL A 85 -16.70 -7.99 -6.86
C VAL A 85 -17.53 -7.19 -5.87
N TYR A 86 -18.73 -7.68 -5.56
CA TYR A 86 -19.62 -7.11 -4.58
C TYR A 86 -19.64 -8.01 -3.35
N ILE A 87 -19.40 -7.44 -2.18
CA ILE A 87 -19.30 -8.16 -0.90
C ILE A 87 -20.29 -7.51 0.07
N TYR A 88 -21.20 -8.28 0.64
CA TYR A 88 -22.29 -7.76 1.48
C TYR A 88 -22.62 -8.71 2.64
N PRO A 89 -23.30 -8.22 3.70
CA PRO A 89 -23.73 -9.09 4.80
C PRO A 89 -24.76 -10.11 4.34
N ARG A 90 -24.55 -11.37 4.71
CA ARG A 90 -25.60 -12.40 4.61
C ARG A 90 -26.51 -12.27 5.84
N GLN A 91 -27.82 -12.08 5.65
CA GLN A 91 -28.73 -11.79 6.79
C GLN A 91 -28.80 -12.91 7.84
N ALA A 92 -28.67 -14.18 7.43
CA ALA A 92 -28.81 -15.34 8.31
C ALA A 92 -27.52 -15.68 9.07
N ASP A 93 -26.36 -15.24 8.57
CA ASP A 93 -25.06 -15.71 9.02
C ASP A 93 -24.15 -14.55 9.41
N LYS A 94 -23.26 -14.74 10.38
CA LYS A 94 -22.17 -13.78 10.67
C LYS A 94 -21.06 -13.88 9.60
N ALA A 95 -21.44 -13.82 8.33
CA ALA A 95 -20.58 -14.02 7.18
C ALA A 95 -20.85 -12.92 6.13
N LEU A 96 -19.88 -12.74 5.24
CA LEU A 96 -20.03 -11.88 4.07
C LEU A 96 -20.27 -12.76 2.85
N GLU A 97 -21.31 -12.44 2.10
CA GLU A 97 -21.59 -13.07 0.82
C GLU A 97 -20.90 -12.28 -0.29
N ILE A 98 -20.50 -12.99 -1.35
CA ILE A 98 -19.87 -12.39 -2.50
C ILE A 98 -20.66 -12.69 -3.78
N SER A 99 -20.84 -11.64 -4.57
CA SER A 99 -21.31 -11.74 -5.95
C SER A 99 -20.28 -11.08 -6.85
N TYR A 100 -20.15 -11.58 -8.08
CA TYR A 100 -19.21 -11.01 -9.04
C TYR A 100 -19.71 -11.24 -10.44
N ALA A 101 -19.34 -10.33 -11.33
CA ALA A 101 -19.55 -10.50 -12.75
C ALA A 101 -18.35 -9.93 -13.51
N ARG A 102 -18.23 -10.34 -14.76
CA ARG A 102 -17.20 -9.83 -15.68
C ARG A 102 -17.82 -9.56 -17.03
N ARG A 103 -17.18 -8.68 -17.80
CA ARG A 103 -17.57 -8.44 -19.19
C ARG A 103 -17.41 -9.73 -20.00
N PRO A 104 -18.26 -9.95 -21.02
CA PRO A 104 -18.11 -11.07 -21.95
C PRO A 104 -16.74 -11.09 -22.64
N ASP A 105 -16.20 -9.91 -22.96
CA ASP A 105 -14.89 -9.69 -23.59
C ASP A 105 -13.73 -9.51 -22.59
N GLY A 106 -14.00 -9.68 -21.29
CA GLY A 106 -13.00 -9.51 -20.23
C GLY A 106 -11.92 -10.60 -20.26
N VAL A 107 -10.72 -10.24 -19.79
CA VAL A 107 -9.55 -11.13 -19.74
C VAL A 107 -9.85 -12.39 -18.91
N SER A 108 -9.58 -13.56 -19.47
CA SER A 108 -9.79 -14.84 -18.78
C SER A 108 -8.88 -14.98 -17.56
N GLY A 109 -9.40 -15.55 -16.47
CA GLY A 109 -8.66 -15.77 -15.23
C GLY A 109 -8.56 -14.55 -14.30
N LEU A 110 -8.85 -13.35 -14.81
CA LEU A 110 -8.78 -12.08 -14.09
C LEU A 110 -9.66 -12.04 -12.83
N THR A 111 -10.88 -12.56 -12.93
CA THR A 111 -11.87 -12.46 -11.85
C THR A 111 -11.46 -13.22 -10.60
N ALA A 112 -10.81 -14.38 -10.70
CA ALA A 112 -10.40 -15.14 -9.52
C ALA A 112 -9.32 -14.41 -8.70
N ASP A 113 -8.32 -13.84 -9.38
CA ASP A 113 -7.26 -13.05 -8.75
C ASP A 113 -7.82 -11.73 -8.21
N GLY A 114 -8.78 -11.12 -8.93
CA GLY A 114 -9.49 -9.94 -8.48
C GLY A 114 -10.36 -10.17 -7.23
N ILE A 115 -11.09 -11.29 -7.16
CA ILE A 115 -11.81 -11.72 -5.96
C ILE A 115 -10.82 -11.84 -4.81
N HIS A 116 -9.72 -12.57 -5.00
CA HIS A 116 -8.74 -12.76 -3.94
C HIS A 116 -8.28 -11.44 -3.32
N LEU A 117 -7.86 -10.46 -4.14
CA LEU A 117 -7.45 -9.14 -3.66
C LEU A 117 -8.58 -8.33 -3.02
N ALA A 118 -9.81 -8.44 -3.53
CA ALA A 118 -10.97 -7.78 -2.92
C ALA A 118 -11.20 -8.29 -1.49
N LEU A 119 -11.09 -9.61 -1.27
CA LEU A 119 -11.23 -10.22 0.05
C LEU A 119 -10.12 -9.77 1.01
N GLU A 120 -8.89 -9.61 0.52
CA GLU A 120 -7.79 -9.06 1.33
C GLU A 120 -8.07 -7.62 1.76
N ILE A 121 -8.57 -6.78 0.84
CA ILE A 121 -8.96 -5.41 1.14
C ILE A 121 -10.06 -5.38 2.22
N VAL A 122 -11.11 -6.20 2.07
CA VAL A 122 -12.20 -6.29 3.05
C VAL A 122 -11.70 -6.80 4.39
N GLN A 123 -10.84 -7.81 4.42
CA GLN A 123 -10.25 -8.31 5.66
C GLN A 123 -9.45 -7.22 6.38
N ALA A 124 -8.58 -6.51 5.66
CA ALA A 124 -7.82 -5.38 6.19
C ALA A 124 -8.75 -4.30 6.78
N TYR A 125 -9.80 -3.94 6.04
CA TYR A 125 -10.80 -2.99 6.49
C TYR A 125 -11.53 -3.46 7.77
N ILE A 126 -11.98 -4.71 7.81
CA ILE A 126 -12.70 -5.28 8.96
C ILE A 126 -11.77 -5.42 10.17
N ALA A 127 -10.52 -5.85 9.98
CA ALA A 127 -9.54 -5.95 11.06
C ALA A 127 -9.28 -4.57 11.70
N LEU A 128 -9.23 -3.50 10.90
CA LEU A 128 -9.03 -2.15 11.40
C LEU A 128 -10.26 -1.60 12.13
N ASN A 129 -11.43 -1.72 11.52
CA ASN A 129 -12.64 -1.04 12.00
C ASN A 129 -13.44 -1.87 13.01
N ARG A 130 -13.31 -3.21 12.95
CA ARG A 130 -14.09 -4.17 13.75
C ARG A 130 -13.24 -5.42 14.07
N PRO A 131 -12.14 -5.30 14.85
CA PRO A 131 -11.21 -6.39 15.10
C PRO A 131 -11.87 -7.69 15.59
N TRP A 132 -12.94 -7.59 16.39
CA TRP A 132 -13.69 -8.74 16.89
C TRP A 132 -14.38 -9.59 15.81
N MET A 133 -14.56 -9.05 14.59
CA MET A 133 -15.11 -9.78 13.45
C MET A 133 -14.02 -10.49 12.63
N SER A 134 -12.78 -9.97 12.60
CA SER A 134 -11.76 -10.41 11.64
C SER A 134 -11.33 -11.86 11.86
N GLU A 135 -11.20 -12.30 13.12
CA GLU A 135 -10.78 -13.67 13.45
C GLU A 135 -11.78 -14.74 13.00
N ARG A 136 -13.05 -14.38 12.80
CA ARG A 136 -14.12 -15.31 12.44
C ARG A 136 -14.72 -14.98 11.07
N LEU A 137 -14.06 -14.10 10.31
CA LEU A 137 -14.57 -13.64 9.03
C LEU A 137 -14.61 -14.81 8.05
N LYS A 138 -15.81 -15.06 7.52
CA LYS A 138 -16.08 -16.05 6.48
C LYS A 138 -16.63 -15.34 5.28
N PHE A 139 -16.13 -15.73 4.11
CA PHE A 139 -16.72 -15.34 2.84
C PHE A 139 -17.48 -16.51 2.27
N MET A 140 -18.64 -16.23 1.68
CA MET A 140 -19.55 -17.23 1.13
C MET A 140 -19.91 -16.86 -0.30
N ALA A 141 -20.04 -17.86 -1.15
CA ALA A 141 -20.55 -17.70 -2.51
C ALA A 141 -21.59 -18.78 -2.76
N GLU A 142 -22.81 -18.37 -3.09
CA GLU A 142 -23.89 -19.26 -3.50
C GLU A 142 -23.96 -19.28 -5.03
N ILE A 143 -23.87 -20.46 -5.64
CA ILE A 143 -23.75 -20.59 -7.10
C ILE A 143 -24.67 -21.70 -7.60
N GLU A 144 -25.44 -21.38 -8.64
CA GLU A 144 -26.30 -22.32 -9.36
C GLU A 144 -25.51 -23.42 -10.07
N ARG A 145 -26.09 -24.63 -10.13
CA ARG A 145 -25.53 -25.81 -10.82
C ARG A 145 -25.14 -25.55 -12.28
N GLY A 146 -25.90 -24.72 -12.98
CA GLY A 146 -25.67 -24.41 -14.39
C GLY A 146 -24.49 -23.47 -14.64
N ASN A 147 -24.03 -22.72 -13.63
CA ASN A 147 -23.03 -21.68 -13.77
C ASN A 147 -21.60 -22.21 -13.58
N LEU A 148 -21.19 -23.14 -14.45
CA LEU A 148 -19.89 -23.82 -14.39
C LEU A 148 -18.69 -22.84 -14.42
N LEU A 149 -18.84 -21.68 -15.06
CA LEU A 149 -17.80 -20.65 -15.09
C LEU A 149 -17.59 -20.04 -13.70
N SER A 150 -18.67 -19.72 -12.99
CA SER A 150 -18.58 -19.15 -11.64
C SER A 150 -18.07 -20.18 -10.64
N ILE A 151 -18.45 -21.45 -10.77
CA ILE A 151 -17.88 -22.54 -9.96
C ILE A 151 -16.35 -22.57 -10.11
N ARG A 152 -15.83 -22.57 -11.34
CA ARG A 152 -14.37 -22.57 -11.59
C ARG A 152 -13.68 -21.32 -11.05
N VAL A 153 -14.31 -20.15 -11.18
CA VAL A 153 -13.74 -18.89 -10.70
C VAL A 153 -13.64 -18.90 -9.17
N ILE A 154 -14.69 -19.34 -8.46
CA ILE A 154 -14.70 -19.35 -7.01
C ILE A 154 -13.74 -20.39 -6.41
N GLU A 155 -13.66 -21.56 -7.03
CA GLU A 155 -12.70 -22.60 -6.64
C GLU A 155 -11.27 -22.14 -6.89
N LYS A 156 -10.99 -21.47 -8.03
CA LYS A 156 -9.68 -20.86 -8.30
C LYS A 156 -9.35 -19.75 -7.30
N ALA A 157 -10.35 -18.99 -6.84
CA ALA A 157 -10.17 -18.00 -5.77
C ALA A 157 -9.92 -18.63 -4.39
N GLY A 158 -9.98 -19.96 -4.28
CA GLY A 158 -9.63 -20.73 -3.09
C GLY A 158 -10.82 -21.12 -2.20
N PHE A 159 -12.06 -20.87 -2.63
CA PHE A 159 -13.22 -21.30 -1.85
C PHE A 159 -13.42 -22.80 -1.95
N ILE A 160 -13.92 -23.39 -0.88
CA ILE A 160 -14.19 -24.81 -0.77
C ILE A 160 -15.70 -25.03 -0.79
N LYS A 161 -16.18 -25.96 -1.61
CA LYS A 161 -17.59 -26.36 -1.62
C LYS A 161 -17.96 -27.03 -0.29
N VAL A 162 -18.96 -26.51 0.41
CA VAL A 162 -19.40 -27.01 1.72
C VAL A 162 -20.78 -27.65 1.71
N THR A 163 -21.63 -27.31 0.73
CA THR A 163 -22.92 -27.95 0.52
C THR A 163 -23.06 -28.41 -0.92
N ASP A 164 -23.77 -29.52 -1.13
CA ASP A 164 -24.22 -29.91 -2.46
C ASP A 164 -25.39 -29.06 -2.94
N PHE A 165 -25.75 -29.25 -4.21
CA PHE A 165 -26.84 -28.53 -4.84
C PHE A 165 -28.17 -28.88 -4.18
N ASP A 166 -28.85 -27.85 -3.68
CA ASP A 166 -30.15 -27.96 -3.02
C ASP A 166 -31.32 -28.12 -4.02
N ARG A 167 -32.56 -27.97 -3.54
CA ARG A 167 -33.77 -28.07 -4.37
C ARG A 167 -33.93 -26.90 -5.35
N SER A 168 -33.29 -25.76 -5.07
CA SER A 168 -33.21 -24.60 -5.96
C SER A 168 -32.03 -24.70 -6.93
N ASN A 169 -31.29 -25.82 -6.91
CA ASN A 169 -30.05 -26.05 -7.66
C ASN A 169 -28.89 -25.13 -7.27
N ASN A 170 -28.86 -24.61 -6.05
CA ASN A 170 -27.76 -23.81 -5.53
C ASN A 170 -26.85 -24.64 -4.63
N ALA A 171 -25.54 -24.41 -4.72
CA ALA A 171 -24.56 -24.95 -3.78
C ALA A 171 -23.77 -23.80 -3.13
N LEU A 172 -23.14 -24.09 -2.01
CA LEU A 172 -22.44 -23.11 -1.22
C LEU A 172 -20.93 -23.39 -1.19
N TRP A 173 -20.16 -22.34 -1.46
CA TRP A 173 -18.71 -22.31 -1.33
C TRP A 173 -18.34 -21.36 -0.20
N VAL A 174 -17.37 -21.75 0.62
CA VAL A 174 -16.92 -20.97 1.77
C VAL A 174 -15.41 -20.83 1.74
N LEU A 175 -14.93 -19.64 2.09
CA LEU A 175 -13.53 -19.34 2.38
C LEU A 175 -13.41 -18.85 3.82
N THR A 176 -12.63 -19.56 4.64
CA THR A 176 -12.24 -19.12 5.98
C THR A 176 -10.80 -18.63 5.93
N ILE A 177 -10.55 -17.41 6.38
CA ILE A 177 -9.23 -16.79 6.18
C ILE A 177 -8.15 -17.43 7.06
N LYS A 178 -8.51 -18.07 8.19
CA LYS A 178 -7.55 -18.77 9.06
C LYS A 178 -6.71 -19.83 8.34
N ASP A 179 -7.22 -20.39 7.25
CA ASP A 179 -6.56 -21.47 6.50
C ASP A 179 -5.52 -20.95 5.49
N ARG A 180 -5.47 -19.63 5.27
CA ARG A 180 -4.34 -18.98 4.61
C ARG A 180 -3.57 -18.21 5.67
N LYS A 181 -2.37 -18.69 5.99
CA LYS A 181 -1.29 -17.72 6.28
C LYS A 181 -1.24 -16.85 5.03
N LEU A 182 -1.78 -15.63 5.10
CA LEU A 182 -1.43 -14.61 4.14
C LEU A 182 0.08 -14.48 4.28
N GLU A 183 0.83 -15.22 3.46
CA GLU A 183 2.16 -14.78 3.09
C GLU A 183 1.90 -13.45 2.41
N TYR A 184 1.94 -12.38 3.20
CA TYR A 184 2.21 -11.06 2.68
C TYR A 184 3.48 -11.26 1.84
N ARG A 185 3.30 -11.27 0.53
CA ARG A 185 4.38 -11.27 -0.43
C ARG A 185 4.50 -9.82 -0.84
N PRO A 186 5.25 -9.00 -0.09
CA PRO A 186 5.50 -7.64 -0.51
C PRO A 186 5.98 -7.74 -1.96
N ARG A 187 5.48 -6.83 -2.80
CA ARG A 187 6.10 -6.67 -4.11
C ARG A 187 7.59 -6.59 -3.89
N LYS A 188 8.35 -7.29 -4.74
CA LYS A 188 9.80 -7.22 -4.71
C LYS A 188 10.18 -5.79 -5.05
N VAL A 189 10.25 -4.93 -4.03
CA VAL A 189 10.73 -3.57 -4.16
C VAL A 189 12.19 -3.71 -4.59
N GLY A 190 12.58 -2.97 -5.63
CA GLY A 190 13.96 -2.98 -6.08
C GLY A 190 14.86 -2.60 -4.91
N ARG A 191 15.87 -3.43 -4.63
CA ARG A 191 16.90 -3.08 -3.66
C ARG A 191 17.75 -1.96 -4.23
N VAL A 192 18.07 -0.99 -3.38
CA VAL A 192 18.79 0.22 -3.75
C VAL A 192 19.90 0.41 -2.73
N ARG A 193 21.13 0.55 -3.22
CA ARG A 193 22.26 0.99 -2.41
C ARG A 193 22.38 2.51 -2.48
N GLN A 194 22.61 3.18 -1.36
CA GLN A 194 22.92 4.61 -1.36
C GLN A 194 24.27 4.86 -2.03
N VAL A 195 24.35 5.91 -2.86
CA VAL A 195 25.55 6.24 -3.65
C VAL A 195 26.70 6.72 -2.76
N THR A 196 26.39 7.47 -1.70
CA THR A 196 27.36 8.01 -0.73
C THR A 196 26.82 7.86 0.69
N GLY A 197 27.62 8.16 1.71
CA GLY A 197 27.19 8.12 3.12
C GLY A 197 25.99 9.03 3.40
N ALA A 198 25.86 10.13 2.67
CA ALA A 198 24.79 11.11 2.84
C ALA A 198 23.52 10.82 2.02
N TYR A 199 23.50 9.72 1.24
CA TYR A 199 22.45 9.42 0.27
C TYR A 199 21.37 8.45 0.78
N CYS A 200 21.29 8.23 2.09
CA CYS A 200 20.23 7.39 2.66
C CYS A 200 18.83 7.93 2.32
N GLY A 201 18.61 9.25 2.38
CA GLY A 201 17.37 9.91 2.00
C GLY A 201 16.96 9.73 0.53
N PRO A 202 17.81 10.09 -0.47
CA PRO A 202 17.51 9.83 -1.87
C PRO A 202 17.28 8.34 -2.17
N ALA A 203 18.05 7.45 -1.54
CA ALA A 203 17.88 6.01 -1.71
C ALA A 203 16.52 5.53 -1.20
N VAL A 204 16.04 5.99 -0.03
CA VAL A 204 14.70 5.59 0.45
C VAL A 204 13.59 6.12 -0.45
N VAL A 205 13.69 7.34 -1.00
CA VAL A 205 12.72 7.84 -1.98
C VAL A 205 12.70 6.96 -3.24
N GLN A 206 13.87 6.53 -3.73
CA GLN A 206 13.98 5.61 -4.85
C GLN A 206 13.31 4.25 -4.55
N ILE A 207 13.51 3.69 -3.36
CA ILE A 207 12.86 2.44 -2.90
C ILE A 207 11.33 2.62 -2.85
N LEU A 208 10.84 3.71 -2.26
CA LEU A 208 9.41 4.01 -2.18
C LEU A 208 8.78 4.20 -3.57
N ALA A 209 9.47 4.88 -4.49
CA ALA A 209 9.01 5.06 -5.88
C ALA A 209 8.93 3.72 -6.63
N ALA A 210 9.92 2.85 -6.44
CA ALA A 210 9.96 1.53 -7.06
C ALA A 210 8.76 0.65 -6.65
N HIS A 211 8.20 0.83 -5.44
CA HIS A 211 6.97 0.14 -5.02
C HIS A 211 5.78 0.42 -5.97
N PHE A 212 5.71 1.62 -6.54
CA PHE A 212 4.70 2.02 -7.51
C PHE A 212 5.06 1.69 -8.96
N GLY A 213 6.26 1.16 -9.19
CA GLY A 213 6.80 0.90 -10.52
C GLY A 213 7.37 2.14 -11.19
N VAL A 214 7.71 3.17 -10.41
CA VAL A 214 8.40 4.37 -10.90
C VAL A 214 9.89 4.19 -10.68
N ALA A 215 10.67 4.27 -11.76
CA ALA A 215 12.13 4.24 -11.68
C ALA A 215 12.65 5.68 -11.49
N LEU A 216 13.37 5.90 -10.40
CA LEU A 216 14.07 7.15 -10.12
C LEU A 216 15.57 6.91 -9.99
N ASP A 217 16.32 7.99 -10.13
CA ASP A 217 17.76 8.05 -9.89
C ASP A 217 18.05 8.94 -8.69
N GLN A 218 19.02 8.57 -7.85
CA GLN A 218 19.34 9.31 -6.62
C GLN A 218 19.87 10.71 -6.92
N GLU A 219 20.68 10.87 -7.97
CA GLU A 219 21.20 12.17 -8.37
C GLU A 219 20.05 13.09 -8.80
N ALA A 220 19.09 12.57 -9.58
CA ALA A 220 17.91 13.34 -9.96
C ALA A 220 17.10 13.81 -8.74
N ILE A 221 16.97 12.99 -7.69
CA ILE A 221 16.30 13.35 -6.43
C ILE A 221 17.04 14.50 -5.74
N VAL A 222 18.38 14.43 -5.68
CA VAL A 222 19.22 15.48 -5.07
C VAL A 222 19.11 16.80 -5.83
N ASP A 223 19.13 16.78 -7.17
CA ASP A 223 18.95 17.98 -7.99
C ASP A 223 17.56 18.59 -7.79
N ALA A 224 16.51 17.75 -7.80
CA ALA A 224 15.13 18.20 -7.62
C ALA A 224 14.88 18.79 -6.23
N ALA A 225 15.56 18.28 -5.20
CA ALA A 225 15.55 18.87 -3.86
C ALA A 225 16.29 20.22 -3.80
N GLY A 226 17.28 20.42 -4.67
CA GLY A 226 18.13 21.61 -4.69
C GLY A 226 19.20 21.60 -3.60
N VAL A 227 19.73 20.41 -3.27
CA VAL A 227 20.69 20.22 -2.16
C VAL A 227 22.06 19.70 -2.62
N ARG A 228 22.32 19.69 -3.93
CA ARG A 228 23.55 19.18 -4.58
C ARG A 228 24.83 19.59 -3.85
N ASP A 229 25.00 20.87 -3.55
CA ASP A 229 26.24 21.42 -2.99
C ASP A 229 26.40 21.15 -1.48
N LYS A 230 25.34 20.69 -0.81
CA LYS A 230 25.30 20.56 0.65
C LYS A 230 25.04 19.14 1.13
N ILE A 231 24.60 18.24 0.25
CA ILE A 231 24.17 16.90 0.65
C ILE A 231 25.28 16.12 1.35
N GLU A 232 26.52 16.15 0.85
CA GLU A 232 27.63 15.41 1.47
C GLU A 232 27.92 15.86 2.92
N LEU A 233 27.52 17.08 3.28
CA LEU A 233 27.71 17.64 4.63
C LEU A 233 26.46 17.48 5.52
N ARG A 234 25.26 17.39 4.96
CA ARG A 234 24.01 17.56 5.73
C ARG A 234 22.95 16.51 5.46
N GLY A 235 23.18 15.61 4.51
CA GLY A 235 22.15 14.73 3.99
C GLY A 235 21.00 15.51 3.36
N ILE A 236 19.79 15.00 3.52
CA ILE A 236 18.55 15.58 3.00
C ILE A 236 17.43 15.44 4.03
N SER A 237 16.63 16.49 4.22
CA SER A 237 15.46 16.46 5.12
C SER A 237 14.23 15.84 4.44
N VAL A 238 13.20 15.50 5.22
CA VAL A 238 11.94 14.95 4.66
C VAL A 238 11.20 15.98 3.81
N GLU A 239 11.27 17.26 4.16
CA GLU A 239 10.70 18.37 3.40
C GLU A 239 11.41 18.54 2.05
N GLN A 240 12.74 18.41 2.03
CA GLN A 240 13.52 18.44 0.79
C GLN A 240 13.23 17.21 -0.08
N MET A 241 13.05 16.04 0.52
CA MET A 241 12.56 14.84 -0.18
C MET A 241 11.14 15.05 -0.74
N ALA A 242 10.23 15.69 0.00
CA ALA A 242 8.88 15.99 -0.46
C ALA A 242 8.89 16.94 -1.65
N LYS A 243 9.73 17.98 -1.61
CA LYS A 243 9.98 18.87 -2.75
C LYS A 243 10.45 18.10 -3.98
N ALA A 244 11.44 17.21 -3.82
CA ALA A 244 11.93 16.38 -4.93
C ALA A 244 10.82 15.47 -5.50
N VAL A 245 10.01 14.86 -4.64
CA VAL A 245 8.84 14.06 -5.05
C VAL A 245 7.84 14.92 -5.83
N GLY A 246 7.51 16.12 -5.38
CA GLY A 246 6.59 17.02 -6.08
C GLY A 246 7.07 17.40 -7.49
N VAL A 247 8.38 17.49 -7.71
CA VAL A 247 8.99 17.80 -9.01
C VAL A 247 9.04 16.56 -9.92
N LEU A 248 9.54 15.43 -9.39
CA LEU A 248 9.82 14.24 -10.20
C LEU A 248 8.60 13.31 -10.36
N MET A 249 7.66 13.39 -9.43
CA MET A 249 6.51 12.49 -9.30
C MET A 249 5.24 13.29 -8.94
N PRO A 250 4.75 14.17 -9.84
CA PRO A 250 3.63 15.08 -9.53
C PRO A 250 2.33 14.37 -9.16
N ASP A 251 2.15 13.11 -9.57
CA ASP A 251 1.01 12.26 -9.21
C ASP A 251 1.12 11.65 -7.81
N TYR A 252 2.15 12.01 -7.04
CA TYR A 252 2.43 11.50 -5.70
C TYR A 252 2.75 12.64 -4.73
N THR A 253 2.73 12.30 -3.45
CA THR A 253 3.03 13.20 -2.34
C THR A 253 3.60 12.41 -1.17
N LEU A 254 4.43 13.05 -0.34
CA LEU A 254 4.92 12.42 0.89
C LEU A 254 3.98 12.75 2.05
N TRP A 255 3.63 11.73 2.80
CA TRP A 255 2.91 11.85 4.05
C TRP A 255 3.85 11.56 5.21
N ILE A 256 3.81 12.35 6.26
CA ILE A 256 4.69 12.26 7.43
C ILE A 256 3.89 12.09 8.72
N LYS A 257 4.48 11.37 9.68
CA LYS A 257 4.02 11.34 11.07
C LYS A 257 5.22 11.32 12.02
N MET A 258 5.12 12.17 13.04
CA MET A 258 6.01 12.18 14.20
C MET A 258 5.35 11.42 15.35
N GLU A 259 6.16 10.95 16.30
CA GLU A 259 5.65 10.20 17.47
C GLU A 259 4.81 8.98 17.05
N SER A 260 5.28 8.29 16.02
CA SER A 260 4.59 7.12 15.47
C SER A 260 4.78 5.90 16.37
N SER A 261 3.82 4.98 16.30
CA SER A 261 3.86 3.71 17.02
C SER A 261 4.16 2.54 16.08
N LEU A 262 4.54 1.39 16.63
CA LEU A 262 4.64 0.15 15.86
C LEU A 262 3.31 -0.23 15.19
N ASP A 263 2.18 0.10 15.81
CA ASP A 263 0.85 -0.13 15.22
C ASP A 263 0.60 0.72 13.98
N ASP A 264 1.20 1.92 13.90
CA ASP A 264 1.11 2.77 12.72
C ASP A 264 1.91 2.18 11.56
N ILE A 265 3.11 1.67 11.82
CA ILE A 265 3.92 0.93 10.84
C ILE A 265 3.13 -0.31 10.36
N GLU A 266 2.58 -1.11 11.27
CA GLU A 266 1.82 -2.31 10.92
C GLU A 266 0.61 -1.98 10.05
N LYS A 267 -0.15 -0.94 10.40
CA LYS A 267 -1.26 -0.47 9.58
C LYS A 267 -0.78 -0.05 8.19
N MET A 268 0.25 0.80 8.09
CA MET A 268 0.73 1.26 6.79
C MET A 268 1.24 0.12 5.92
N VAL A 269 2.09 -0.74 6.48
CA VAL A 269 2.76 -1.80 5.72
C VAL A 269 1.82 -2.97 5.44
N ARG A 270 1.12 -3.51 6.44
CA ARG A 270 0.30 -4.73 6.27
C ARG A 270 -1.14 -4.45 5.84
N VAL A 271 -1.75 -3.36 6.31
CA VAL A 271 -3.15 -3.04 5.99
C VAL A 271 -3.20 -2.22 4.70
N TYR A 272 -2.51 -1.08 4.66
CA TYR A 272 -2.57 -0.19 3.50
C TYR A 272 -1.62 -0.59 2.37
N ASN A 273 -0.64 -1.46 2.63
CA ASN A 273 0.41 -1.88 1.68
C ASN A 273 1.20 -0.68 1.15
N TYR A 274 1.52 0.25 2.04
CA TYR A 274 2.50 1.29 1.81
C TYR A 274 3.75 0.94 2.61
N PRO A 275 4.89 0.69 1.95
CA PRO A 275 6.15 0.66 2.66
C PRO A 275 6.38 2.02 3.32
N VAL A 276 7.02 2.01 4.48
CA VAL A 276 7.18 3.20 5.30
C VAL A 276 8.65 3.47 5.47
N ALA A 277 9.09 4.67 5.08
CA ALA A 277 10.42 5.14 5.43
C ALA A 277 10.43 5.63 6.88
N VAL A 278 11.52 5.34 7.59
CA VAL A 278 11.72 5.71 8.99
C VAL A 278 13.04 6.42 9.14
N ASN A 279 13.12 7.36 10.09
CA ASN A 279 14.37 7.96 10.52
C ASN A 279 14.75 7.41 11.90
N TRP A 280 15.92 6.81 12.02
CA TRP A 280 16.35 6.08 13.20
C TRP A 280 17.86 6.12 13.35
N GLN A 281 18.35 5.79 14.54
CA GLN A 281 19.77 5.64 14.86
C GLN A 281 20.32 4.39 14.18
N GLY A 282 21.05 4.59 13.08
CA GLY A 282 21.54 3.51 12.23
C GLY A 282 22.56 2.62 12.93
N ILE A 283 22.58 1.33 12.60
CA ILE A 283 23.60 0.38 13.08
C ILE A 283 24.64 0.22 11.98
N PHE A 284 25.84 0.76 12.20
CA PHE A 284 26.95 0.73 11.25
C PHE A 284 28.14 -0.05 11.79
N GLU A 285 28.28 -1.32 11.40
CA GLU A 285 29.40 -2.17 11.87
C GLU A 285 30.74 -1.79 11.24
N LYS A 286 30.70 -1.18 10.05
CA LYS A 286 31.88 -0.75 9.29
C LYS A 286 31.55 0.57 8.60
N ASN A 287 32.48 1.51 8.69
CA ASN A 287 32.37 2.76 7.95
C ASN A 287 32.69 2.49 6.46
N GLU A 288 31.73 1.94 5.73
CA GLU A 288 31.85 1.61 4.30
C GLU A 288 31.97 2.84 3.41
N TYR A 289 31.50 3.97 3.91
CA TYR A 289 31.56 5.25 3.22
C TYR A 289 32.64 6.18 3.80
N ALA A 290 33.57 5.63 4.59
CA ALA A 290 34.67 6.39 5.19
C ALA A 290 35.44 7.16 4.12
N ASN A 291 35.65 8.45 4.38
CA ASN A 291 36.52 9.37 3.63
C ASN A 291 35.95 9.95 2.32
N ARG A 292 34.97 10.85 2.42
CA ARG A 292 34.69 11.81 1.35
C ARG A 292 34.70 13.28 1.74
N LEU A 293 34.75 13.58 3.04
CA LEU A 293 34.84 14.96 3.48
C LEU A 293 36.27 15.47 3.26
N THR A 294 36.36 16.59 2.56
CA THR A 294 37.60 17.37 2.45
C THR A 294 37.98 17.93 3.84
N PRO A 295 39.25 18.29 4.08
CA PRO A 295 39.65 18.92 5.34
C PRO A 295 38.79 20.13 5.72
N ALA A 296 38.39 20.95 4.75
CA ALA A 296 37.50 22.10 4.98
C ALA A 296 36.08 21.68 5.41
N GLN A 297 35.58 20.54 4.93
CA GLN A 297 34.30 20.01 5.38
C GLN A 297 34.41 19.38 6.78
N MET A 298 35.54 18.75 7.12
CA MET A 298 35.76 18.26 8.48
C MET A 298 35.84 19.42 9.48
N GLU A 299 36.56 20.50 9.15
CA GLU A 299 36.61 21.71 9.98
C GLU A 299 35.22 22.31 10.21
N ALA A 300 34.37 22.34 9.17
CA ALA A 300 32.98 22.79 9.30
C ALA A 300 32.12 21.89 10.21
N TYR A 301 32.43 20.59 10.30
CA TYR A 301 31.76 19.62 11.17
C TYR A 301 32.20 19.74 12.63
N GLU A 302 33.47 20.05 12.88
CA GLU A 302 34.02 20.21 14.24
C GLU A 302 33.38 21.39 15.00
N ASP A 303 32.81 22.36 14.28
CA ASP A 303 32.09 23.53 14.82
C ASP A 303 30.56 23.30 15.03
N GLU A 304 30.06 22.08 14.84
CA GLU A 304 28.66 21.74 15.11
C GLU A 304 28.45 21.27 16.57
N GLU A 305 27.29 21.60 17.16
CA GLU A 305 26.95 21.11 18.50
C GLU A 305 26.89 19.58 18.47
N GLU A 306 27.48 18.92 19.48
CA GLU A 306 27.45 17.45 19.59
C GLU A 306 26.00 16.93 19.60
N CYS A 307 25.59 16.25 18.53
CA CYS A 307 24.41 15.39 18.54
C CYS A 307 24.63 14.27 19.58
N LYS A 308 23.57 13.91 20.30
CA LYS A 308 23.62 12.95 21.41
C LYS A 308 23.57 11.50 20.94
N GLY A 309 23.06 11.27 19.73
CA GLY A 309 22.88 9.97 19.12
C GLY A 309 24.10 9.42 18.37
N GLU A 310 23.95 8.19 17.89
CA GLU A 310 24.66 7.70 16.72
C GLU A 310 24.20 8.47 15.45
N GLU A 311 24.81 8.20 14.31
CA GLU A 311 24.46 8.86 13.05
C GLU A 311 23.02 8.49 12.62
N GLY A 312 22.20 9.53 12.39
CA GLY A 312 20.83 9.38 11.90
C GLY A 312 20.77 8.73 10.53
N HIS A 313 19.78 7.86 10.31
CA HIS A 313 19.69 7.06 9.10
C HIS A 313 18.26 6.88 8.61
N TYR A 314 18.08 6.99 7.30
CA TYR A 314 16.83 6.65 6.65
C TYR A 314 16.85 5.21 6.14
N SER A 315 15.78 4.46 6.43
CA SER A 315 15.56 3.12 5.87
C SER A 315 14.08 2.87 5.61
N VAL A 316 13.73 1.81 4.87
CA VAL A 316 12.33 1.48 4.55
C VAL A 316 11.88 0.22 5.27
N VAL A 317 10.89 0.35 6.15
CA VAL A 317 10.19 -0.79 6.74
C VAL A 317 9.24 -1.38 5.70
N VAL A 318 9.44 -2.66 5.41
CA VAL A 318 8.69 -3.39 4.38
C VAL A 318 7.84 -4.53 4.95
N ASP A 319 8.05 -4.93 6.21
CA ASP A 319 7.17 -5.81 6.98
C ASP A 319 7.40 -5.61 8.49
N ILE A 320 6.44 -6.00 9.31
CA ILE A 320 6.51 -5.98 10.77
C ILE A 320 5.69 -7.13 11.33
N ASP A 321 6.26 -7.92 12.23
CA ASP A 321 5.56 -9.00 12.89
C ASP A 321 5.70 -8.92 14.41
N LYS A 322 4.63 -8.49 15.07
CA LYS A 322 4.58 -8.38 16.53
C LYS A 322 4.53 -9.71 17.25
N THR A 323 4.10 -10.78 16.58
CA THR A 323 4.07 -12.13 17.16
C THR A 323 5.47 -12.73 17.15
N MET A 324 6.18 -12.56 16.03
CA MET A 324 7.55 -13.03 15.85
C MET A 324 8.61 -12.02 16.32
N ASN A 325 8.17 -10.86 16.83
CA ASN A 325 8.97 -9.81 17.43
C ASN A 325 10.04 -9.20 16.52
N TYR A 326 9.68 -8.79 15.30
CA TYR A 326 10.61 -8.10 14.40
C TYR A 326 9.98 -7.01 13.52
N VAL A 327 10.81 -6.05 13.09
CA VAL A 327 10.61 -5.26 11.87
C VAL A 327 11.58 -5.75 10.78
N ARG A 328 11.11 -5.81 9.53
CA ARG A 328 11.95 -6.11 8.37
C ARG A 328 12.20 -4.83 7.59
N ILE A 329 13.47 -4.46 7.46
CA ILE A 329 13.93 -3.19 6.92
C ILE A 329 14.73 -3.42 5.64
N MET A 330 14.42 -2.67 4.59
CA MET A 330 15.29 -2.45 3.45
C MET A 330 16.20 -1.26 3.77
N ASP A 331 17.43 -1.57 4.12
CA ASP A 331 18.44 -0.61 4.54
C ASP A 331 19.35 -0.29 3.35
N PRO A 332 19.38 0.96 2.85
CA PRO A 332 20.18 1.29 1.67
C PRO A 332 21.69 1.35 1.95
N TYR A 333 22.13 1.22 3.20
CA TYR A 333 23.52 1.40 3.59
C TYR A 333 24.41 0.22 3.20
N GLY A 334 25.41 0.48 2.34
CA GLY A 334 26.54 -0.44 2.17
C GLY A 334 26.13 -1.86 1.78
N HIS A 335 26.70 -2.85 2.46
CA HIS A 335 26.36 -4.26 2.28
C HIS A 335 24.92 -4.62 2.71
N TYR A 336 24.30 -3.83 3.60
CA TYR A 336 22.90 -4.07 3.98
C TYR A 336 21.92 -3.83 2.82
N SER A 337 22.34 -3.14 1.76
CA SER A 337 21.49 -2.96 0.57
C SER A 337 21.21 -4.24 -0.21
N GLU A 338 21.97 -5.32 0.03
CA GLU A 338 21.83 -6.60 -0.70
C GLU A 338 20.75 -7.51 -0.11
N GLU A 339 20.43 -7.35 1.18
CA GLU A 339 19.50 -8.20 1.92
C GLU A 339 18.64 -7.41 2.91
N ASP A 340 17.49 -7.97 3.30
CA ASP A 340 16.64 -7.27 4.25
C ASP A 340 17.14 -7.52 5.67
N ARG A 341 17.18 -6.48 6.50
CA ARG A 341 17.54 -6.59 7.91
C ARG A 341 16.31 -6.96 8.73
N PHE A 342 16.50 -7.82 9.72
CA PHE A 342 15.49 -8.15 10.71
C PHE A 342 15.94 -7.58 12.06
N ILE A 343 15.21 -6.58 12.55
CA ILE A 343 15.53 -5.91 13.82
C ILE A 343 14.45 -6.27 14.84
N ALA A 344 14.85 -6.61 16.06
CA ALA A 344 13.88 -6.88 17.13
C ALA A 344 13.05 -5.62 17.42
N LEU A 345 11.76 -5.76 17.71
CA LEU A 345 10.88 -4.58 17.92
C LEU A 345 11.40 -3.65 19.03
N SER A 346 11.86 -4.22 20.14
CA SER A 346 12.40 -3.46 21.26
C SER A 346 13.67 -2.68 20.91
N GLU A 347 14.53 -3.25 20.06
CA GLU A 347 15.75 -2.60 19.60
C GLU A 347 15.41 -1.47 18.62
N PHE A 348 14.52 -1.74 17.67
CA PHE A 348 14.04 -0.74 16.73
C PHE A 348 13.42 0.45 17.47
N GLU A 349 12.50 0.23 18.42
CA GLU A 349 11.85 1.32 19.18
C GLU A 349 12.85 2.16 19.98
N GLN A 350 13.89 1.56 20.56
CA GLN A 350 14.94 2.28 21.29
C GLN A 350 15.79 3.17 20.38
N ARG A 351 15.94 2.77 19.11
CA ARG A 351 16.71 3.47 18.09
C ARG A 351 15.85 4.38 17.20
N TRP A 352 14.53 4.33 17.30
CA TRP A 352 13.61 5.04 16.40
C TRP A 352 13.45 6.52 16.78
N TRP A 353 14.57 7.23 16.71
CA TRP A 353 14.65 8.67 16.86
C TRP A 353 15.91 9.18 16.14
N ASP A 354 16.00 10.49 15.96
CA ASP A 354 17.16 11.17 15.41
C ASP A 354 17.26 12.58 15.97
N ASP A 355 18.48 13.08 16.12
CA ASP A 355 18.77 14.48 16.42
C ASP A 355 19.75 15.06 15.41
N ARG A 356 19.32 16.11 14.71
CA ARG A 356 20.10 16.72 13.63
C ARG A 356 20.04 18.24 13.67
N MET A 357 21.02 18.86 13.03
CA MET A 357 21.02 20.29 12.73
C MET A 357 20.42 20.53 11.36
N ASP A 358 19.24 21.13 11.33
CA ASP A 358 18.63 21.65 10.11
C ASP A 358 19.11 23.08 9.85
N TYR A 359 19.20 23.42 8.56
CA TYR A 359 19.62 24.73 8.10
C TYR A 359 18.60 25.25 7.09
N PRO A 360 17.60 26.04 7.54
CA PRO A 360 16.62 26.66 6.65
C PRO A 360 17.28 27.57 5.61
N GLU A 361 16.48 28.09 4.67
CA GLU A 361 16.99 28.94 3.58
C GLU A 361 17.72 30.21 4.06
N ASP A 362 17.39 30.70 5.25
CA ASP A 362 18.06 31.83 5.90
C ASP A 362 19.44 31.50 6.48
N GLY A 363 19.83 30.21 6.45
CA GLY A 363 21.12 29.72 6.92
C GLY A 363 21.23 29.60 8.45
N THR A 364 20.15 29.84 9.20
CA THR A 364 20.16 29.69 10.66
C THR A 364 20.35 28.23 11.07
N LYS A 365 21.00 28.00 12.21
CA LYS A 365 21.10 26.65 12.81
C LYS A 365 19.80 26.37 13.58
N GLN A 366 19.13 25.28 13.26
CA GLN A 366 17.94 24.83 13.97
C GLN A 366 18.10 23.36 14.40
N TYR A 367 18.14 23.13 15.71
CA TYR A 367 18.11 21.77 16.26
C TYR A 367 16.75 21.13 15.96
N PHE A 368 16.76 19.94 15.37
CA PHE A 368 15.58 19.15 15.07
C PHE A 368 15.67 17.77 15.73
N TYR A 369 14.68 17.45 16.56
CA TYR A 369 14.55 16.13 17.18
C TYR A 369 13.41 15.34 16.55
N ALA A 370 13.76 14.30 15.81
CA ALA A 370 12.85 13.46 15.07
C ALA A 370 12.46 12.21 15.88
N LYS A 371 11.56 12.34 16.85
CA LYS A 371 11.08 11.16 17.59
C LYS A 371 10.11 10.32 16.77
N GLN A 372 10.44 9.05 16.56
CA GLN A 372 9.58 8.06 15.88
C GLN A 372 9.01 8.58 14.56
N LEU A 373 9.88 9.22 13.78
CA LEU A 373 9.53 9.77 12.48
C LEU A 373 9.28 8.62 11.51
N MET A 374 8.15 8.68 10.83
CA MET A 374 7.90 7.88 9.64
C MET A 374 7.29 8.71 8.52
N PHE A 375 7.51 8.29 7.29
CA PHE A 375 6.86 8.85 6.13
C PHE A 375 6.59 7.80 5.05
N ALA A 376 5.61 8.08 4.20
CA ALA A 376 5.22 7.19 3.11
C ALA A 376 4.92 8.00 1.85
N LEU A 377 5.24 7.42 0.70
CA LEU A 377 4.85 7.95 -0.60
C LEU A 377 3.43 7.49 -0.93
N VAL A 378 2.54 8.44 -1.19
CA VAL A 378 1.11 8.19 -1.42
C VAL A 378 0.68 8.83 -2.75
N PRO A 379 -0.11 8.15 -3.60
CA PRO A 379 -0.68 8.79 -4.78
C PRO A 379 -1.53 10.01 -4.42
N ARG A 380 -1.40 11.09 -5.20
CA ARG A 380 -2.18 12.31 -5.01
C ARG A 380 -3.67 12.02 -5.16
N GLY A 381 -4.50 12.67 -4.34
CA GLY A 381 -5.95 12.42 -4.29
C GLY A 381 -6.36 11.23 -3.42
N ILE A 382 -5.40 10.45 -2.89
CA ILE A 382 -5.69 9.45 -1.86
C ILE A 382 -5.53 10.07 -0.48
N SER A 383 -6.61 10.08 0.30
CA SER A 383 -6.57 10.45 1.71
C SER A 383 -6.30 9.22 2.58
N LEU A 384 -5.31 9.33 3.47
CA LEU A 384 -5.12 8.36 4.54
C LEU A 384 -6.16 8.60 5.66
N PRO A 385 -6.67 7.54 6.30
CA PRO A 385 -7.58 7.68 7.43
C PRO A 385 -7.02 8.58 8.55
N GLU A 386 -7.85 9.49 9.05
CA GLU A 386 -7.46 10.47 10.08
C GLU A 386 -6.89 9.82 11.34
N ASN A 387 -7.36 8.61 11.68
CA ASN A 387 -6.90 7.87 12.85
C ASN A 387 -5.44 7.36 12.74
N ILE A 388 -4.83 7.41 11.56
CA ILE A 388 -3.38 7.18 11.42
C ILE A 388 -2.61 8.43 11.82
N GLY A 389 -3.18 9.63 11.63
CA GLY A 389 -2.55 10.90 12.02
C GLY A 389 -1.36 11.31 11.15
N MET A 390 -1.19 10.71 9.97
CA MET A 390 -0.22 11.21 8.99
C MET A 390 -0.73 12.50 8.34
N LYS A 391 0.19 13.39 7.99
CA LYS A 391 -0.08 14.65 7.31
C LYS A 391 0.64 14.70 5.98
N GLU A 392 -0.01 15.22 4.95
CA GLU A 392 0.64 15.53 3.68
C GLU A 392 1.66 16.66 3.87
N ILE A 393 2.87 16.49 3.33
CA ILE A 393 3.86 17.57 3.22
C ILE A 393 3.61 18.25 1.87
N ILE A 394 3.30 19.55 1.91
CA ILE A 394 3.00 20.37 0.73
C ILE A 394 4.26 21.06 0.22
#